data_AF-A0A935JQR5-F1
#
_entry.id   AF-A0A935JQR5-F1
#
_cell.length_a   1.000
_cell.length_b   1.000
_cell.length_c   1.000
_cell.angle_alpha   90.00
_cell.angle_beta   90.00
_cell.angle_gamma   90.00
#
_symmetry.space_group_name_H-M   'P 1'
#
loop_
_entity.id
_entity.type
_entity.pdbx_description
1 polymer ?
#
loop_
_entity_poly.entity_id
_entity_poly.type
_entity_poly.pdbx_seq_one_letter_code
_entity_poly.pdbx_strand_id
1 'polypeptide(L)'
;MNTQLPGPVNMADRSAILDILRGFALLGVLLDNLFAFTGWGFITQVQREALPTWHADKIVGMLENVWVNGKFYSLFSLLFGIGFAIILIKNEQKGNNPLKVFYRRLFFLFLFGIIHLFFFWEGDILCLYALLGFTLPLFRKLSDKKIIFLAGALLLSPMLLDIFYILFHYNPGLSLENIAQKIDKKNGIPADNFGKYLFENNAGWQEWRNWQATGYLYRYAYILGSNRIPKVLGMFLLGFYVGRKMMYLHLDEYISLFKKLRFWGFIIGLPSAFACFYFEIFQKHIPSPVGLLHSLFYALSVVPLCLAYTSIICLTWVKNKGQGKLTIFAPMGRMALTNYLAQTFIGIFVFYGVGLGFGGNIGPSVYIPIGIGIYLLQMLYSNIWFWYFYYGPFEWVWRMVTYGKPLKMIKSKNDLLSF
;
A
#
# COMPACT_ATOMS: atom_id res chain seq x y z
N MET A 1 5.07 8.68 41.25
CA MET A 1 5.24 9.43 39.99
C MET A 1 3.99 9.24 39.13
N ASN A 2 3.16 10.27 39.00
CA ASN A 2 2.02 10.27 38.07
C ASN A 2 2.54 10.28 36.63
N THR A 3 2.78 9.10 36.04
CA THR A 3 3.11 8.98 34.62
C THR A 3 1.84 9.25 33.83
N GLN A 4 1.63 10.52 33.45
CA GLN A 4 0.58 10.86 32.50
C GLN A 4 0.81 10.04 31.22
N LEU A 5 -0.12 9.14 30.94
CA LEU A 5 -0.10 8.33 29.72
C LEU A 5 0.07 9.24 28.47
N PRO A 6 0.88 8.85 27.48
CA PRO A 6 1.15 9.66 26.29
C PRO A 6 -0.17 10.06 25.59
N GLY A 7 -0.25 11.30 25.09
CA GLY A 7 -1.41 11.79 24.33
C GLY A 7 -1.17 11.80 22.82
N PRO A 8 -2.24 11.78 21.99
CA PRO A 8 -2.12 11.92 20.54
C PRO A 8 -1.49 13.27 20.15
N VAL A 9 -0.92 13.32 18.94
CA VAL A 9 -0.42 14.57 18.34
C VAL A 9 -1.59 15.53 18.10
N ASN A 10 -1.44 16.79 18.54
CA ASN A 10 -2.39 17.87 18.28
C ASN A 10 -2.51 18.14 16.78
N MET A 11 -3.68 18.56 16.31
CA MET A 11 -3.90 18.82 14.88
C MET A 11 -2.98 19.93 14.34
N ALA A 12 -2.62 20.92 15.16
CA ALA A 12 -1.69 22.00 14.79
C ALA A 12 -0.25 21.50 14.53
N ASP A 13 0.18 20.41 15.19
CA ASP A 13 1.54 19.86 15.05
C ASP A 13 1.65 18.77 13.97
N ARG A 14 0.61 18.63 13.14
CA ARG A 14 0.51 17.59 12.11
C ARG A 14 0.99 18.14 10.78
N SER A 15 1.97 17.47 10.19
CA SER A 15 2.47 17.82 8.87
C SER A 15 1.44 17.48 7.78
N ALA A 16 0.78 18.51 7.25
CA ALA A 16 -0.27 18.39 6.23
C ALA A 16 0.22 17.67 4.97
N ILE A 17 1.48 17.87 4.57
CA ILE A 17 2.09 17.20 3.43
C ILE A 17 2.10 15.67 3.58
N LEU A 18 2.29 15.14 4.79
CA LEU A 18 2.26 13.69 5.00
C LEU A 18 0.85 13.11 4.82
N ASP A 19 -0.19 13.88 5.17
CA ASP A 19 -1.56 13.45 4.94
C ASP A 19 -1.94 13.56 3.47
N ILE A 20 -1.47 14.60 2.76
CA ILE A 20 -1.63 14.71 1.30
C ILE A 20 -1.00 13.52 0.59
N LEU A 21 0.25 13.17 0.95
CA LEU A 21 0.96 12.02 0.37
C LEU A 21 0.22 10.70 0.64
N ARG A 22 -0.33 10.50 1.85
CA ARG A 22 -1.18 9.32 2.16
C ARG A 22 -2.47 9.31 1.34
N GLY A 23 -3.14 10.46 1.23
CA GLY A 23 -4.37 10.60 0.46
C GLY A 23 -4.14 10.24 -0.99
N PHE A 24 -3.14 10.85 -1.62
CA PHE A 24 -2.72 10.52 -2.99
C PHE A 24 -2.33 9.04 -3.14
N ALA A 25 -1.65 8.46 -2.15
CA ALA A 25 -1.26 7.06 -2.20
C ALA A 25 -2.44 6.08 -2.21
N LEU A 26 -3.56 6.43 -1.58
CA LEU A 26 -4.76 5.58 -1.54
C LEU A 26 -5.42 5.44 -2.91
N LEU A 27 -5.31 6.43 -3.79
CA LEU A 27 -5.81 6.29 -5.16
C LEU A 27 -5.08 5.16 -5.86
N GLY A 28 -3.75 5.20 -5.85
CA GLY A 28 -2.97 4.19 -6.54
C GLY A 28 -3.03 2.81 -5.90
N VAL A 29 -3.16 2.72 -4.57
CA VAL A 29 -3.42 1.44 -3.90
C VAL A 29 -4.78 0.87 -4.31
N LEU A 30 -5.83 1.69 -4.39
CA LEU A 30 -7.13 1.25 -4.88
C LEU A 30 -7.01 0.70 -6.31
N LEU A 31 -6.43 1.48 -7.22
CA LEU A 31 -6.29 1.10 -8.62
C LEU A 31 -5.53 -0.22 -8.78
N ASP A 32 -4.38 -0.39 -8.10
CA ASP A 32 -3.59 -1.63 -8.15
C ASP A 32 -4.35 -2.83 -7.54
N ASN A 33 -5.19 -2.60 -6.53
CA ASN A 33 -5.98 -3.67 -5.93
C ASN A 33 -7.17 -4.09 -6.81
N LEU A 34 -7.67 -3.23 -7.71
CA LEU A 34 -8.73 -3.59 -8.65
C LEU A 34 -8.31 -4.70 -9.59
N PHE A 35 -7.02 -4.83 -9.89
CA PHE A 35 -6.43 -5.98 -10.57
C PHE A 35 -6.87 -7.32 -9.95
N ALA A 36 -6.94 -7.41 -8.63
CA ALA A 36 -7.38 -8.60 -7.90
C ALA A 36 -8.89 -8.61 -7.65
N PHE A 37 -9.49 -7.48 -7.22
CA PHE A 37 -10.93 -7.42 -6.93
C PHE A 37 -11.80 -7.75 -8.14
N THR A 38 -11.35 -7.44 -9.34
CA THR A 38 -12.11 -7.67 -10.57
C THR A 38 -11.86 -9.06 -11.17
N GLY A 39 -10.92 -9.84 -10.64
CA GLY A 39 -10.51 -11.11 -11.22
C GLY A 39 -9.55 -11.00 -12.41
N TRP A 40 -9.27 -9.78 -12.88
CA TRP A 40 -8.39 -9.53 -14.04
C TRP A 40 -7.00 -10.18 -13.89
N GLY A 41 -6.46 -10.16 -12.67
CA GLY A 41 -5.17 -10.74 -12.34
C GLY A 41 -5.11 -12.27 -12.35
N PHE A 42 -6.26 -12.94 -12.36
CA PHE A 42 -6.35 -14.40 -12.28
C PHE A 42 -6.76 -15.06 -13.60
N ILE A 43 -7.16 -14.28 -14.60
CA ILE A 43 -7.50 -14.78 -15.95
C ILE A 43 -6.29 -14.78 -16.88
N THR A 44 -6.27 -15.73 -17.81
CA THR A 44 -5.17 -15.91 -18.77
C THR A 44 -5.17 -14.82 -19.84
N GLN A 45 -4.04 -14.67 -20.54
CA GLN A 45 -3.93 -13.73 -21.65
C GLN A 45 -4.95 -14.02 -22.77
N VAL A 46 -5.19 -15.30 -23.07
CA VAL A 46 -6.22 -15.73 -24.04
C VAL A 46 -7.62 -15.29 -23.60
N GLN A 47 -7.94 -15.43 -22.32
CA GLN A 47 -9.23 -14.97 -21.77
C GLN A 47 -9.37 -13.44 -21.82
N ARG A 48 -8.29 -12.69 -21.60
CA ARG A 48 -8.28 -11.23 -21.73
C ARG A 48 -8.51 -10.78 -23.17
N GLU A 49 -7.84 -11.43 -24.12
CA GLU A 49 -7.96 -11.14 -25.56
C GLU A 49 -9.36 -11.44 -26.11
N ALA A 50 -10.08 -12.37 -25.48
CA ALA A 50 -11.45 -12.71 -25.84
C ALA A 50 -12.49 -11.67 -25.38
N LEU A 51 -12.13 -10.71 -24.51
CA LEU A 51 -13.07 -9.69 -24.05
C LEU A 51 -13.32 -8.63 -25.14
N PRO A 52 -14.57 -8.15 -25.31
CA PRO A 52 -14.89 -7.12 -26.31
C PRO A 52 -14.08 -5.82 -26.15
N THR A 53 -13.64 -5.52 -24.92
CA THR A 53 -12.89 -4.31 -24.56
C THR A 53 -11.38 -4.44 -24.70
N TRP A 54 -10.85 -5.60 -25.13
CA TRP A 54 -9.42 -5.93 -25.11
C TRP A 54 -8.52 -4.84 -25.71
N HIS A 55 -8.90 -4.25 -26.85
CA HIS A 55 -8.10 -3.22 -27.50
C HIS A 55 -7.86 -1.99 -26.61
N ALA A 56 -8.87 -1.57 -25.86
CA ALA A 56 -8.75 -0.50 -24.87
C ALA A 56 -8.04 -1.01 -23.60
N ASP A 57 -8.39 -2.21 -23.14
CA ASP A 57 -7.85 -2.83 -21.93
C ASP A 57 -6.33 -3.01 -21.99
N LYS A 58 -5.78 -3.40 -23.14
CA LYS A 58 -4.33 -3.52 -23.33
C LYS A 58 -3.61 -2.19 -23.09
N ILE A 59 -4.18 -1.09 -23.56
CA ILE A 59 -3.58 0.26 -23.42
C ILE A 59 -3.76 0.75 -21.99
N VAL A 60 -4.96 0.63 -21.42
CA VAL A 60 -5.24 1.09 -20.06
C VAL A 60 -4.47 0.25 -19.04
N GLY A 61 -4.38 -1.07 -19.24
CA GLY A 61 -3.58 -1.98 -18.42
C GLY A 61 -2.07 -1.69 -18.50
N MET A 62 -1.56 -1.30 -19.67
CA MET A 62 -0.18 -0.78 -19.79
C MET A 62 0.01 0.47 -18.92
N LEU A 63 -0.91 1.43 -19.01
CA LEU A 63 -0.83 2.66 -18.24
C LEU A 63 -0.93 2.38 -16.73
N GLU A 64 -1.82 1.49 -16.31
CA GLU A 64 -1.92 1.03 -14.93
C GLU A 64 -0.58 0.41 -14.46
N ASN A 65 0.00 -0.50 -15.24
CA ASN A 65 1.29 -1.10 -14.88
C ASN A 65 2.40 -0.04 -14.75
N VAL A 66 2.54 0.81 -15.77
CA VAL A 66 3.61 1.81 -15.84
C VAL A 66 3.49 2.85 -14.73
N TRP A 67 2.29 3.38 -14.47
CA TRP A 67 2.08 4.51 -13.57
C TRP A 67 1.63 4.13 -12.16
N VAL A 68 1.06 2.94 -11.97
CA VAL A 68 0.46 2.53 -10.70
C VAL A 68 1.23 1.38 -10.06
N ASN A 69 1.46 0.31 -10.81
CA ASN A 69 1.88 -0.97 -10.23
C ASN A 69 3.12 -0.83 -9.34
N GLY A 70 2.92 -1.10 -8.07
CA GLY A 70 3.94 -1.08 -7.03
C GLY A 70 4.47 0.26 -6.53
N LYS A 71 4.22 1.37 -7.24
CA LYS A 71 4.69 2.71 -6.83
C LYS A 71 4.01 3.18 -5.53
N PHE A 72 2.73 2.84 -5.36
CA PHE A 72 1.91 3.40 -4.29
C PHE A 72 1.99 2.65 -2.96
N TYR A 73 2.13 1.32 -2.95
CA TYR A 73 2.50 0.63 -1.71
C TYR A 73 3.90 1.04 -1.25
N SER A 74 4.83 1.31 -2.19
CA SER A 74 6.17 1.79 -1.87
C SER A 74 6.14 3.17 -1.22
N LEU A 75 5.25 4.07 -1.70
CA LEU A 75 5.01 5.36 -1.07
C LEU A 75 4.44 5.19 0.35
N PHE A 76 3.46 4.32 0.54
CA PHE A 76 2.96 3.99 1.87
C PHE A 76 4.05 3.41 2.79
N SER A 77 4.95 2.61 2.23
CA SER A 77 6.09 2.06 2.97
C SER A 77 7.06 3.15 3.42
N LEU A 78 7.38 4.10 2.54
CA LEU A 78 8.16 5.29 2.87
C LEU A 78 7.50 6.08 4.02
N LEU A 79 6.20 6.35 3.90
CA LEU A 79 5.42 7.11 4.88
C LEU A 79 5.30 6.40 6.23
N PHE A 80 5.31 5.06 6.23
CA PHE A 80 5.36 4.26 7.45
C PHE A 80 6.68 4.45 8.19
N GLY A 81 7.81 4.38 7.48
CA GLY A 81 9.14 4.67 8.03
C GLY A 81 9.25 6.09 8.60
N ILE A 82 8.71 7.09 7.89
CA ILE A 82 8.63 8.48 8.38
C ILE A 82 7.79 8.53 9.67
N GLY A 83 6.65 7.83 9.69
CA GLY A 83 5.79 7.74 10.86
C GLY A 83 6.48 7.13 12.09
N PHE A 84 7.31 6.11 11.89
CA PHE A 84 8.14 5.54 12.95
C PHE A 84 9.11 6.57 13.54
N ALA A 85 9.85 7.30 12.70
CA ALA A 85 10.76 8.36 13.16
C ALA A 85 10.02 9.44 13.98
N ILE A 86 8.85 9.87 13.50
CA ILE A 86 8.02 10.87 14.19
C ILE A 86 7.60 10.37 15.58
N ILE A 87 7.21 9.10 15.70
CA ILE A 87 6.81 8.52 16.99
C ILE A 87 8.01 8.49 17.95
N LEU A 88 9.20 8.14 17.48
CA LEU A 88 10.41 8.18 18.31
C LEU A 88 10.68 9.59 18.82
N ILE A 89 10.88 10.54 17.90
CA ILE A 89 11.26 11.93 18.22
C ILE A 89 10.24 12.57 19.17
N LYS A 90 8.94 12.50 18.84
CA LYS A 90 7.91 13.19 19.64
C LYS A 90 7.72 12.58 21.03
N ASN A 91 7.89 11.27 21.19
CA ASN A 91 7.74 10.65 22.50
C ASN A 91 8.99 10.84 23.36
N GLU A 92 10.19 10.79 22.77
CA GLU A 92 11.45 11.11 23.46
C GLU A 92 11.46 12.56 23.98
N GLN A 93 11.06 13.52 23.14
CA GLN A 93 10.91 14.93 23.54
C GLN A 93 9.93 15.15 24.69
N LYS A 94 8.90 14.29 24.81
CA LYS A 94 7.89 14.34 25.87
C LYS A 94 8.27 13.50 27.11
N GLY A 95 9.48 12.93 27.16
CA GLY A 95 9.91 12.04 28.25
C GLY A 95 9.16 10.70 28.32
N ASN A 96 8.41 10.34 27.27
CA ASN A 96 7.67 9.08 27.19
C ASN A 96 8.56 7.98 26.58
N ASN A 97 8.31 6.71 26.93
CA ASN A 97 8.97 5.60 26.25
C ASN A 97 8.44 5.46 24.82
N PRO A 98 9.23 5.80 23.78
CA PRO A 98 8.77 5.82 22.40
C PRO A 98 8.46 4.42 21.87
N LEU A 99 9.23 3.42 22.28
CA LEU A 99 9.08 2.04 21.82
C LEU A 99 7.81 1.40 22.36
N LYS A 100 7.44 1.71 23.60
CA LYS A 100 6.17 1.23 24.18
C LYS A 100 4.98 1.70 23.35
N VAL A 101 4.95 2.98 22.98
CA VAL A 101 3.89 3.55 22.14
C VAL A 101 3.92 2.94 20.73
N PHE A 102 5.10 2.82 20.15
CA PHE A 102 5.26 2.25 18.81
C PHE A 102 4.81 0.79 18.73
N TYR A 103 5.30 -0.09 19.62
CA TYR A 103 4.93 -1.50 19.61
C TYR A 103 3.45 -1.73 19.92
N ARG A 104 2.86 -0.94 20.83
CA ARG A 104 1.42 -1.00 21.07
C ARG A 104 0.62 -0.62 19.83
N ARG A 105 1.04 0.44 19.13
CA ARG A 105 0.42 0.84 17.85
C ARG A 105 0.51 -0.27 16.80
N LEU A 106 1.68 -0.91 16.67
CA LEU A 106 1.90 -2.02 15.75
C LEU A 106 1.10 -3.27 16.12
N PHE A 107 0.96 -3.58 17.40
CA PHE A 107 0.16 -4.70 17.85
C PHE A 107 -1.30 -4.57 17.41
N PHE A 108 -1.92 -3.40 17.59
CA PHE A 108 -3.28 -3.19 17.09
C PHE A 108 -3.35 -3.11 15.56
N LEU A 109 -2.33 -2.60 14.89
CA LEU A 109 -2.26 -2.66 13.43
C LEU A 109 -2.18 -4.11 12.92
N PHE A 110 -1.43 -4.96 13.62
CA PHE A 110 -1.36 -6.39 13.36
C PHE A 110 -2.71 -7.05 13.56
N LEU A 111 -3.43 -6.74 14.65
CA LEU A 111 -4.78 -7.26 14.87
C LEU A 111 -5.76 -6.83 13.77
N PHE A 112 -5.74 -5.56 13.36
CA PHE A 112 -6.55 -5.10 12.22
C PHE A 112 -6.17 -5.85 10.94
N GLY A 113 -4.87 -6.05 10.68
CA GLY A 113 -4.38 -6.80 9.52
C GLY A 113 -4.78 -8.27 9.54
N ILE A 114 -4.71 -8.95 10.70
CA ILE A 114 -5.17 -10.34 10.85
C ILE A 114 -6.67 -10.43 10.62
N ILE A 115 -7.47 -9.56 11.23
CA ILE A 115 -8.92 -9.56 11.00
C ILE A 115 -9.21 -9.32 9.52
N HIS A 116 -8.53 -8.35 8.90
CA HIS A 116 -8.70 -8.05 7.49
C HIS A 116 -8.29 -9.19 6.57
N LEU A 117 -7.13 -9.79 6.79
CA LEU A 117 -6.58 -10.88 5.99
C LEU A 117 -7.42 -12.16 6.05
N PHE A 118 -7.91 -12.54 7.23
CA PHE A 118 -8.62 -13.79 7.42
C PHE A 118 -10.13 -13.69 7.20
N PHE A 119 -10.73 -12.52 7.42
CA PHE A 119 -12.18 -12.37 7.40
C PHE A 119 -12.71 -11.47 6.28
N PHE A 120 -11.87 -10.68 5.60
CA PHE A 120 -12.37 -9.76 4.59
C PHE A 120 -11.71 -9.96 3.24
N TRP A 121 -10.38 -9.86 3.17
CA TRP A 121 -9.68 -9.91 1.90
C TRP A 121 -8.22 -10.33 2.03
N GLU A 122 -7.83 -11.29 1.20
CA GLU A 122 -6.50 -11.88 1.14
C GLU A 122 -5.42 -10.88 0.68
N GLY A 123 -5.79 -9.77 0.04
CA GLY A 123 -4.86 -8.74 -0.42
C GLY A 123 -4.28 -7.84 0.67
N ASP A 124 -4.50 -8.15 1.96
CA ASP A 124 -4.07 -7.34 3.10
C ASP A 124 -2.56 -6.97 3.05
N ILE A 125 -2.27 -5.71 3.36
CA ILE A 125 -0.89 -5.21 3.53
C ILE A 125 -0.58 -4.82 4.99
N LEU A 126 -1.59 -4.65 5.83
CA LEU A 126 -1.45 -4.14 7.19
C LEU A 126 -0.68 -5.13 8.08
N CYS A 127 -0.96 -6.43 7.92
CA CYS A 127 -0.29 -7.50 8.64
C CYS A 127 1.21 -7.52 8.32
N LEU A 128 1.57 -7.47 7.02
CA LEU A 128 2.97 -7.38 6.58
C LEU A 128 3.66 -6.14 7.18
N TYR A 129 3.00 -4.98 7.13
CA TYR A 129 3.56 -3.74 7.66
C TYR A 129 3.77 -3.78 9.17
N ALA A 130 2.86 -4.40 9.90
CA ALA A 130 3.01 -4.58 11.34
C ALA A 130 4.18 -5.52 11.66
N LEU A 131 4.26 -6.67 11.00
CA LEU A 131 5.35 -7.65 11.16
C LEU A 131 6.72 -7.03 10.88
N LEU A 132 6.88 -6.34 9.74
CA LEU A 132 8.13 -5.65 9.43
C LEU A 132 8.37 -4.45 10.35
N GLY A 133 7.31 -3.75 10.75
CA GLY A 133 7.35 -2.66 11.72
C GLY A 133 7.97 -3.09 13.05
N PHE A 134 7.68 -4.30 13.54
CA PHE A 134 8.26 -4.82 14.78
C PHE A 134 9.80 -4.91 14.72
N THR A 135 10.37 -5.02 13.52
CA THR A 135 11.84 -5.06 13.33
C THR A 135 12.49 -3.68 13.26
N LEU A 136 11.74 -2.61 12.97
CA LEU A 136 12.31 -1.27 12.77
C LEU A 136 13.13 -0.73 13.95
N PRO A 137 12.76 -0.97 15.22
CA PRO A 137 13.56 -0.54 16.36
C PRO A 137 14.97 -1.14 16.41
N LEU A 138 15.25 -2.25 15.73
CA LEU A 138 16.60 -2.82 15.62
C LEU A 138 17.55 -1.88 14.87
N PHE A 139 17.04 -1.10 13.92
CA PHE A 139 17.83 -0.19 13.10
C PHE A 139 17.98 1.22 13.70
N ARG A 140 17.29 1.52 14.81
CA ARG A 140 17.16 2.90 15.32
C ARG A 140 18.48 3.54 15.76
N LYS A 141 19.44 2.73 16.22
CA LYS A 141 20.76 3.20 16.67
C LYS A 141 21.81 3.22 15.55
N LEU A 142 21.47 2.77 14.34
CA LEU A 142 22.40 2.78 13.22
C LEU A 142 22.63 4.21 12.72
N SER A 143 23.85 4.47 12.24
CA SER A 143 24.19 5.73 11.59
C SER A 143 23.42 5.89 10.27
N ASP A 144 23.20 7.13 9.85
CA ASP A 144 22.45 7.44 8.63
C ASP A 144 23.04 6.76 7.39
N LYS A 145 24.37 6.70 7.29
CA LYS A 145 25.07 5.99 6.19
C LYS A 145 24.70 4.50 6.16
N LYS A 146 24.67 3.84 7.33
CA LYS A 146 24.31 2.42 7.42
C LYS A 146 22.84 2.19 7.07
N ILE A 147 21.94 3.09 7.46
CA ILE A 147 20.51 2.99 7.11
C ILE A 147 20.29 3.12 5.61
N ILE A 148 20.92 4.10 4.96
CA ILE A 148 20.83 4.29 3.51
C ILE A 148 21.42 3.08 2.78
N PHE A 149 22.59 2.59 3.22
CA PHE A 149 23.22 1.40 2.65
C PHE A 149 22.31 0.17 2.78
N LEU A 150 21.76 -0.10 3.97
CA LEU A 150 20.85 -1.23 4.17
C LEU A 150 19.55 -1.07 3.39
N ALA A 151 19.01 0.14 3.28
CA ALA A 151 17.85 0.40 2.44
C ALA A 151 18.14 0.03 0.98
N GLY A 152 19.27 0.49 0.42
CA GLY A 152 19.69 0.15 -0.94
C GLY A 152 19.94 -1.35 -1.12
N ALA A 153 20.65 -1.99 -0.19
CA ALA A 153 20.93 -3.42 -0.21
C ALA A 153 19.64 -4.25 -0.17
N LEU A 154 18.69 -3.90 0.68
CA LEU A 154 17.38 -4.57 0.74
C LEU A 154 16.58 -4.37 -0.55
N LEU A 155 16.56 -3.16 -1.11
CA LEU A 155 15.85 -2.88 -2.36
C LEU A 155 16.43 -3.64 -3.56
N LEU A 156 17.74 -3.92 -3.56
CA LEU A 156 18.44 -4.68 -4.61
C LEU A 156 18.54 -6.18 -4.33
N SER A 157 18.33 -6.62 -3.08
CA SER A 157 18.38 -8.03 -2.70
C SER A 157 17.45 -8.97 -3.49
N PRO A 158 16.28 -8.54 -4.04
CA PRO A 158 15.48 -9.39 -4.92
C PRO A 158 16.28 -9.97 -6.10
N MET A 159 17.29 -9.25 -6.63
CA MET A 159 18.13 -9.80 -7.70
C MET A 159 18.91 -11.03 -7.24
N LEU A 160 19.47 -10.99 -6.03
CA LEU A 160 20.22 -12.12 -5.47
C LEU A 160 19.29 -13.29 -5.13
N LEU A 161 18.09 -12.99 -4.61
CA LEU A 161 17.08 -14.00 -4.28
C LEU A 161 16.53 -14.67 -5.55
N ASP A 162 16.34 -13.92 -6.62
CA ASP A 162 15.89 -14.45 -7.92
C ASP A 162 16.99 -15.26 -8.61
N ILE A 163 18.26 -14.85 -8.50
CA ILE A 163 19.40 -15.68 -8.94
C ILE A 163 19.42 -17.01 -8.18
N PHE A 164 19.23 -16.97 -6.85
CA PHE A 164 19.15 -18.19 -6.04
C PHE A 164 17.97 -19.07 -6.48
N TYR A 165 16.79 -18.48 -6.72
CA TYR A 165 15.65 -19.23 -7.26
C TYR A 165 16.01 -19.88 -8.60
N ILE A 166 16.62 -19.17 -9.55
CA ILE A 166 17.00 -19.76 -10.84
C ILE A 166 17.98 -20.92 -10.68
N LEU A 167 19.03 -20.75 -9.85
CA LEU A 167 20.10 -21.73 -9.70
C LEU A 167 19.65 -23.00 -8.95
N PHE A 168 18.77 -22.84 -7.95
CA PHE A 168 18.37 -23.93 -7.06
C PHE A 168 16.93 -24.39 -7.29
N HIS A 169 16.21 -23.80 -8.25
CA HIS A 169 14.79 -24.03 -8.52
C HIS A 169 13.90 -23.93 -7.27
N TYR A 170 14.29 -23.09 -6.32
CA TYR A 170 13.61 -22.92 -5.04
C TYR A 170 12.79 -21.62 -4.98
N ASN A 171 11.46 -21.75 -4.95
CA ASN A 171 10.54 -20.65 -4.69
C ASN A 171 10.04 -20.72 -3.23
N PRO A 172 10.32 -19.71 -2.39
CA PRO A 172 9.94 -19.73 -0.97
C PRO A 172 8.42 -19.71 -0.74
N GLY A 173 7.62 -19.28 -1.72
CA GLY A 173 6.16 -19.26 -1.64
C GLY A 173 5.48 -20.56 -2.05
N LEU A 174 6.16 -21.42 -2.82
CA LEU A 174 5.53 -22.57 -3.48
C LEU A 174 4.95 -23.60 -2.49
N SER A 175 5.59 -23.80 -1.33
CA SER A 175 5.05 -24.71 -0.32
C SER A 175 3.70 -24.24 0.24
N LEU A 176 3.53 -22.92 0.44
CA LEU A 176 2.26 -22.35 0.90
C LEU A 176 1.18 -22.44 -0.18
N GLU A 177 1.56 -22.16 -1.43
CA GLU A 177 0.66 -22.28 -2.58
C GLU A 177 0.17 -23.73 -2.75
N ASN A 178 1.07 -24.71 -2.66
CA ASN A 178 0.70 -26.13 -2.73
C ASN A 178 -0.25 -26.57 -1.60
N ILE A 179 -0.11 -25.99 -0.40
CA ILE A 179 -1.05 -26.25 0.71
C ILE A 179 -2.41 -25.62 0.39
N ALA A 180 -2.42 -24.39 -0.11
CA ALA A 180 -3.63 -23.67 -0.49
C ALA A 180 -4.42 -24.45 -1.55
N GLN A 181 -3.76 -24.87 -2.63
CA GLN A 181 -4.37 -25.64 -3.72
C GLN A 181 -4.99 -26.98 -3.25
N LYS A 182 -4.37 -27.65 -2.28
CA LYS A 182 -4.92 -28.88 -1.69
C LYS A 182 -6.21 -28.62 -0.91
N ILE A 183 -6.26 -27.52 -0.15
CA ILE A 183 -7.45 -27.11 0.60
C ILE A 183 -8.54 -26.64 -0.36
N ASP A 184 -8.20 -25.87 -1.38
CA ASP A 184 -9.10 -25.39 -2.43
C ASP A 184 -9.79 -26.54 -3.16
N LYS A 185 -9.03 -27.57 -3.55
CA LYS A 185 -9.58 -28.79 -4.15
C LYS A 185 -10.61 -29.46 -3.23
N LYS A 186 -10.38 -29.47 -1.91
CA LYS A 186 -11.33 -30.00 -0.93
C LYS A 186 -12.56 -29.11 -0.76
N ASN A 187 -12.40 -27.80 -0.92
CA ASN A 187 -13.47 -26.81 -0.86
C ASN A 187 -14.27 -26.67 -2.18
N GLY A 188 -13.93 -27.45 -3.21
CA GLY A 188 -14.61 -27.43 -4.50
C GLY A 188 -14.21 -26.26 -5.40
N ILE A 189 -13.06 -25.62 -5.16
CA ILE A 189 -12.54 -24.56 -6.03
C ILE A 189 -11.80 -25.22 -7.20
N PRO A 190 -12.23 -25.00 -8.46
CA PRO A 190 -11.62 -25.61 -9.63
C PRO A 190 -10.26 -24.96 -9.93
N ALA A 191 -9.24 -25.77 -10.24
CA ALA A 191 -7.91 -25.27 -10.58
C ALA A 191 -7.86 -24.61 -11.96
N ASP A 192 -8.64 -25.12 -12.91
CA ASP A 192 -8.76 -24.67 -14.29
C ASP A 192 -9.61 -23.40 -14.45
N ASN A 193 -10.48 -23.10 -13.49
CA ASN A 193 -11.32 -21.91 -13.47
C ASN A 193 -11.18 -21.05 -12.20
N PHE A 194 -10.04 -21.16 -11.51
CA PHE A 194 -9.78 -20.48 -10.23
C PHE A 194 -10.11 -18.99 -10.29
N GLY A 195 -9.67 -18.29 -11.34
CA GLY A 195 -9.85 -16.85 -11.49
C GLY A 195 -11.28 -16.37 -11.71
N LYS A 196 -12.22 -17.27 -12.03
CA LYS A 196 -13.64 -16.95 -12.20
C LYS A 196 -14.51 -17.43 -11.04
N TYR A 197 -13.99 -18.25 -10.14
CA TYR A 197 -14.75 -18.89 -9.06
C TYR A 197 -15.62 -17.91 -8.23
N LEU A 198 -15.09 -16.73 -7.90
CA LEU A 198 -15.82 -15.70 -7.16
C LEU A 198 -16.82 -14.87 -7.99
N PHE A 199 -16.86 -15.08 -9.30
CA PHE A 199 -17.57 -14.24 -10.27
C PHE A 199 -18.59 -15.03 -11.09
N GLU A 200 -18.82 -16.30 -10.76
CA GLU A 200 -19.87 -17.11 -11.37
C GLU A 200 -21.26 -16.64 -10.89
N ASN A 201 -22.31 -16.84 -11.71
CA ASN A 201 -23.66 -16.33 -11.44
C ASN A 201 -24.28 -16.84 -10.12
N ASN A 202 -23.79 -17.96 -9.59
CA ASN A 202 -24.22 -18.58 -8.34
C ASN A 202 -23.25 -18.36 -7.18
N ALA A 203 -22.13 -17.64 -7.39
CA ALA A 203 -21.17 -17.37 -6.34
C ALA A 203 -21.79 -16.44 -5.28
N GLY A 204 -21.89 -16.92 -4.05
CA GLY A 204 -22.42 -16.18 -2.91
C GLY A 204 -21.50 -16.25 -1.70
N TRP A 205 -22.09 -16.26 -0.51
CA TRP A 205 -21.34 -16.28 0.75
C TRP A 205 -20.52 -17.54 0.95
N GLN A 206 -20.97 -18.69 0.44
CA GLN A 206 -20.27 -19.95 0.62
C GLN A 206 -18.98 -19.98 -0.21
N GLU A 207 -19.05 -19.58 -1.48
CA GLU A 207 -17.91 -19.48 -2.40
C GLU A 207 -16.91 -18.45 -1.90
N TRP A 208 -17.38 -17.28 -1.47
CA TRP A 208 -16.51 -16.28 -0.87
C TRP A 208 -15.81 -16.79 0.40
N ARG A 209 -16.51 -17.51 1.29
CA ARG A 209 -15.86 -18.11 2.48
C ARG A 209 -14.86 -19.21 2.11
N ASN A 210 -15.17 -20.04 1.11
CA ASN A 210 -14.26 -21.07 0.63
C ASN A 210 -12.96 -20.46 0.09
N TRP A 211 -13.07 -19.37 -0.67
CA TRP A 211 -11.93 -18.60 -1.17
C TRP A 211 -11.11 -17.98 -0.03
N GLN A 212 -11.76 -17.33 0.93
CA GLN A 212 -11.06 -16.69 2.05
C GLN A 212 -10.38 -17.69 2.99
N ALA A 213 -10.85 -18.94 3.05
CA ALA A 213 -10.25 -19.98 3.88
C ALA A 213 -8.79 -20.29 3.53
N THR A 214 -8.36 -20.01 2.29
CA THR A 214 -6.99 -20.26 1.79
C THR A 214 -6.28 -18.99 1.33
N GLY A 215 -6.99 -17.88 1.19
CA GLY A 215 -6.47 -16.60 0.72
C GLY A 215 -5.19 -16.16 1.43
N TYR A 216 -5.09 -16.35 2.76
CA TYR A 216 -3.88 -15.99 3.52
C TYR A 216 -2.63 -16.79 3.09
N LEU A 217 -2.78 -18.04 2.66
CA LEU A 217 -1.68 -18.87 2.16
C LEU A 217 -1.19 -18.33 0.82
N TYR A 218 -2.11 -18.05 -0.12
CA TYR A 218 -1.76 -17.42 -1.40
C TYR A 218 -1.12 -16.04 -1.20
N ARG A 219 -1.62 -15.25 -0.25
CA ARG A 219 -1.06 -13.93 0.06
C ARG A 219 0.40 -14.03 0.48
N TYR A 220 0.71 -14.92 1.43
CA TYR A 220 2.08 -15.07 1.91
C TYR A 220 2.97 -15.80 0.91
N ALA A 221 2.42 -16.72 0.12
CA ALA A 221 3.11 -17.29 -1.04
C ALA A 221 3.55 -16.19 -2.01
N TYR A 222 2.64 -15.28 -2.38
CA TYR A 222 2.92 -14.14 -3.24
C TYR A 222 3.93 -13.16 -2.63
N ILE A 223 3.80 -12.83 -1.34
CA ILE A 223 4.74 -11.93 -0.63
C ILE A 223 6.17 -12.49 -0.67
N LEU A 224 6.31 -13.80 -0.46
CA LEU A 224 7.60 -14.50 -0.49
C LEU A 224 8.12 -14.59 -1.93
N GLY A 225 7.32 -15.12 -2.86
CA GLY A 225 7.71 -15.32 -4.26
C GLY A 225 8.00 -14.03 -5.02
N SER A 226 7.36 -12.91 -4.66
CA SER A 226 7.61 -11.59 -5.27
C SER A 226 8.73 -10.79 -4.58
N ASN A 227 9.42 -11.38 -3.60
CA ASN A 227 10.44 -10.73 -2.78
C ASN A 227 9.93 -9.42 -2.15
N ARG A 228 8.68 -9.39 -1.68
CA ARG A 228 8.03 -8.17 -1.17
C ARG A 228 8.62 -7.70 0.15
N ILE A 229 9.00 -8.64 1.02
CA ILE A 229 9.56 -8.38 2.35
C ILE A 229 10.76 -7.41 2.31
N PRO A 230 11.85 -7.71 1.56
CA PRO A 230 13.00 -6.81 1.52
C PRO A 230 12.67 -5.47 0.86
N LYS A 231 11.79 -5.46 -0.15
CA LYS A 231 11.34 -4.22 -0.82
C LYS A 231 10.65 -3.25 0.17
N VAL A 232 9.70 -3.77 0.94
CA VAL A 232 8.95 -2.98 1.94
C VAL A 232 9.87 -2.52 3.07
N LEU A 233 10.71 -3.41 3.61
CA LEU A 233 11.64 -3.05 4.68
C LEU A 233 12.67 -2.01 4.22
N GLY A 234 13.20 -2.13 3.00
CA GLY A 234 14.08 -1.13 2.40
C GLY A 234 13.42 0.25 2.29
N MET A 235 12.17 0.32 1.84
CA MET A 235 11.40 1.56 1.82
C MET A 235 11.08 2.10 3.22
N PHE A 236 10.82 1.24 4.21
CA PHE A 236 10.66 1.67 5.60
C PHE A 236 11.95 2.30 6.13
N LEU A 237 13.12 1.73 5.85
CA LEU A 237 14.41 2.27 6.28
C LEU A 237 14.71 3.61 5.60
N LEU A 238 14.42 3.74 4.30
CA LEU A 238 14.54 5.01 3.59
C LEU A 238 13.60 6.07 4.20
N GLY A 239 12.36 5.68 4.51
CA GLY A 239 11.39 6.53 5.18
C GLY A 239 11.83 6.94 6.59
N PHE A 240 12.43 6.00 7.33
CA PHE A 240 12.98 6.26 8.65
C PHE A 240 14.11 7.27 8.60
N TYR A 241 15.00 7.18 7.61
CA TYR A 241 16.03 8.20 7.35
C TYR A 241 15.43 9.58 7.07
N VAL A 242 14.47 9.67 6.14
CA VAL A 242 13.77 10.92 5.80
C VAL A 242 13.09 11.54 7.03
N GLY A 243 12.42 10.70 7.83
CA GLY A 243 11.73 11.13 9.05
C GLY A 243 12.69 11.57 10.15
N ARG A 244 13.83 10.88 10.33
CA ARG A 244 14.89 11.24 11.30
C ARG A 244 15.50 12.61 10.98
N LYS A 245 15.68 12.91 9.68
CA LYS A 245 16.15 14.22 9.21
C LYS A 245 15.08 15.30 9.21
N MET A 246 13.83 14.97 9.59
CA MET A 246 12.70 15.89 9.61
C MET A 246 12.48 16.61 8.27
N MET A 247 12.83 15.98 7.15
CA MET A 247 12.75 16.60 5.82
C MET A 247 11.32 17.06 5.48
N TYR A 248 10.30 16.42 6.04
CA TYR A 248 8.89 16.75 5.88
C TYR A 248 8.45 18.06 6.58
N LEU A 249 9.29 18.63 7.43
CA LEU A 249 9.10 19.97 8.04
C LEU A 249 9.90 21.05 7.30
N HIS A 250 11.08 20.70 6.77
CA HIS A 250 12.05 21.61 6.17
C HIS A 250 12.17 21.40 4.65
N LEU A 251 11.04 21.29 3.95
CA LEU A 251 11.03 20.92 2.53
C LEU A 251 11.76 21.93 1.62
N ASP A 252 11.79 23.19 2.03
CA ASP A 252 12.48 24.31 1.39
C ASP A 252 14.00 24.12 1.38
N GLU A 253 14.57 23.54 2.42
CA GLU A 253 16.02 23.20 2.49
C GLU A 253 16.40 22.08 1.52
N TYR A 254 15.43 21.21 1.14
CA TYR A 254 15.67 20.02 0.31
C TYR A 254 15.18 20.16 -1.15
N ILE A 255 14.85 21.37 -1.62
CA ILE A 255 14.35 21.60 -3.00
C ILE A 255 15.29 20.98 -4.07
N SER A 256 16.60 21.16 -3.93
CA SER A 256 17.58 20.62 -4.87
C SER A 256 17.58 19.09 -4.92
N LEU A 257 17.39 18.44 -3.78
CA LEU A 257 17.23 16.99 -3.71
C LEU A 257 15.95 16.54 -4.41
N PHE A 258 14.81 17.16 -4.12
CA PHE A 258 13.54 16.79 -4.75
C PHE A 258 13.57 17.02 -6.27
N LYS A 259 14.23 18.07 -6.77
CA LYS A 259 14.43 18.28 -8.21
C LYS A 259 15.23 17.13 -8.84
N LYS A 260 16.30 16.68 -8.19
CA LYS A 260 17.11 15.53 -8.65
C LYS A 260 16.32 14.22 -8.62
N LEU A 261 15.61 13.95 -7.52
CA LEU A 261 14.77 12.75 -7.38
C LEU A 261 13.65 12.72 -8.42
N ARG A 262 13.00 13.86 -8.69
CA ARG A 262 12.02 13.97 -9.79
C ARG A 262 12.66 13.69 -11.14
N PHE A 263 13.79 14.34 -11.45
CA PHE A 263 14.46 14.20 -12.75
C PHE A 263 14.93 12.76 -12.99
N TRP A 264 15.80 12.23 -12.12
CA TRP A 264 16.32 10.87 -12.24
C TRP A 264 15.25 9.81 -12.06
N GLY A 265 14.23 10.09 -11.22
CA GLY A 265 13.10 9.20 -11.03
C GLY A 265 12.31 8.95 -12.31
N PHE A 266 12.09 9.97 -13.13
CA PHE A 266 11.47 9.78 -14.45
C PHE A 266 12.43 9.24 -15.49
N ILE A 267 13.67 9.76 -15.55
CA ILE A 267 14.66 9.34 -16.56
C ILE A 267 15.00 7.84 -16.45
N ILE A 268 15.12 7.32 -15.23
CA ILE A 268 15.41 5.90 -14.99
C ILE A 268 14.11 5.10 -14.91
N GLY A 269 13.15 5.62 -14.14
CA GLY A 269 11.98 4.85 -13.75
C GLY A 269 10.96 4.65 -14.86
N LEU A 270 10.74 5.64 -15.72
CA LEU A 270 9.74 5.53 -16.78
C LEU A 270 10.16 4.53 -17.88
N PRO A 271 11.39 4.59 -18.44
CA PRO A 271 11.83 3.55 -19.39
C PRO A 271 11.84 2.15 -18.77
N SER A 272 12.26 2.03 -17.50
CA SER A 272 12.24 0.75 -16.79
C SER A 272 10.82 0.23 -16.58
N ALA A 273 9.83 1.10 -16.39
CA ALA A 273 8.43 0.68 -16.25
C ALA A 273 7.88 0.11 -17.57
N PHE A 274 8.16 0.76 -18.70
CA PHE A 274 7.81 0.22 -20.02
C PHE A 274 8.53 -1.10 -20.32
N ALA A 275 9.81 -1.21 -19.96
CA ALA A 275 10.54 -2.46 -20.07
C ALA A 275 9.92 -3.55 -19.20
N CYS A 276 9.55 -3.25 -17.95
CA CYS A 276 8.87 -4.19 -17.06
C CYS A 276 7.57 -4.72 -17.69
N PHE A 277 6.72 -3.83 -18.21
CA PHE A 277 5.47 -4.19 -18.88
C PHE A 277 5.68 -5.06 -20.12
N TYR A 278 6.73 -4.80 -20.92
CA TYR A 278 7.09 -5.67 -22.04
C TYR A 278 7.36 -7.11 -21.56
N PHE A 279 8.11 -7.28 -20.47
CA PHE A 279 8.38 -8.60 -19.92
C PHE A 279 7.11 -9.28 -19.38
N GLU A 280 6.17 -8.52 -18.81
CA GLU A 280 4.86 -9.04 -18.38
C GLU A 280 3.99 -9.56 -19.53
N ILE A 281 3.86 -8.79 -20.61
CA ILE A 281 3.09 -9.23 -21.79
C ILE A 281 3.64 -10.53 -22.36
N PHE A 282 4.96 -10.64 -22.47
CA PHE A 282 5.62 -11.79 -23.08
C PHE A 282 5.91 -12.92 -22.08
N GLN A 283 5.39 -12.84 -20.85
CA GLN A 283 5.54 -13.86 -19.80
C GLN A 283 7.01 -14.21 -19.53
N LYS A 284 7.91 -13.24 -19.66
CA LYS A 284 9.35 -13.40 -19.47
C LYS A 284 9.70 -13.21 -17.99
N HIS A 285 9.32 -14.16 -17.15
CA HIS A 285 9.51 -14.10 -15.71
C HIS A 285 10.41 -15.21 -15.17
N ILE A 286 10.86 -15.03 -13.93
CA ILE A 286 11.52 -16.07 -13.14
C ILE A 286 10.58 -17.30 -13.08
N PRO A 287 11.09 -18.54 -13.28
CA PRO A 287 12.50 -18.96 -13.19
C PRO A 287 13.30 -18.91 -14.50
N SER A 288 12.79 -18.31 -15.59
CA SER A 288 13.63 -18.08 -16.77
C SER A 288 14.79 -17.14 -16.45
N PRO A 289 16.04 -17.41 -16.87
CA PRO A 289 17.17 -16.50 -16.68
C PRO A 289 16.92 -15.08 -17.22
N VAL A 290 16.18 -14.98 -18.33
CA VAL A 290 15.77 -13.69 -18.92
C VAL A 290 14.87 -12.91 -17.96
N GLY A 291 14.13 -13.59 -17.09
CA GLY A 291 13.30 -12.99 -16.04
C GLY A 291 14.07 -12.16 -15.00
N LEU A 292 15.39 -12.29 -14.89
CA LEU A 292 16.19 -11.39 -14.03
C LEU A 292 16.11 -9.93 -14.49
N LEU A 293 16.00 -9.70 -15.79
CA LEU A 293 15.83 -8.36 -16.34
C LEU A 293 14.49 -7.76 -15.93
N HIS A 294 13.42 -8.57 -15.85
CA HIS A 294 12.14 -8.11 -15.31
C HIS A 294 12.28 -7.64 -13.86
N SER A 295 12.96 -8.41 -12.99
CA SER A 295 13.21 -8.01 -11.60
C SER A 295 14.03 -6.73 -11.47
N LEU A 296 15.04 -6.56 -12.33
CA LEU A 296 15.85 -5.34 -12.41
C LEU A 296 15.00 -4.14 -12.85
N PHE A 297 14.24 -4.26 -13.94
CA PHE A 297 13.38 -3.19 -14.44
C PHE A 297 12.24 -2.85 -13.47
N TYR A 298 11.71 -3.83 -12.74
CA TYR A 298 10.77 -3.60 -11.66
C TYR A 298 11.40 -2.77 -10.54
N ALA A 299 12.61 -3.11 -10.09
CA ALA A 299 13.31 -2.35 -9.04
C ALA A 299 13.63 -0.92 -9.49
N LEU A 300 14.11 -0.76 -10.73
CA LEU A 300 14.44 0.54 -11.32
C LEU A 300 13.22 1.38 -11.70
N SER A 301 12.03 0.79 -11.85
CA SER A 301 10.79 1.53 -12.08
C SER A 301 10.13 1.98 -10.79
N VAL A 302 9.93 1.06 -9.84
CA VAL A 302 9.06 1.28 -8.68
C VAL A 302 9.60 2.33 -7.73
N VAL A 303 10.84 2.17 -7.24
CA VAL A 303 11.41 3.10 -6.24
C VAL A 303 11.64 4.48 -6.85
N PRO A 304 12.26 4.61 -8.05
CA PRO A 304 12.51 5.92 -8.63
C PRO A 304 11.23 6.68 -8.99
N LEU A 305 10.20 6.03 -9.54
CA LEU A 305 8.90 6.69 -9.81
C LEU A 305 8.15 7.05 -8.52
N CYS A 306 8.18 6.18 -7.51
CA CYS A 306 7.63 6.51 -6.18
C CYS A 306 8.26 7.80 -5.61
N LEU A 307 9.59 7.92 -5.68
CA LEU A 307 10.31 9.12 -5.23
C LEU A 307 10.05 10.32 -6.14
N ALA A 308 9.85 10.12 -7.45
CA ALA A 308 9.48 11.19 -8.37
C ALA A 308 8.09 11.77 -8.04
N TYR A 309 7.08 10.93 -7.83
CA TYR A 309 5.73 11.36 -7.45
C TYR A 309 5.74 12.10 -6.11
N THR A 310 6.46 11.54 -5.12
CA THR A 310 6.66 12.19 -3.82
C THR A 310 7.29 13.57 -3.98
N SER A 311 8.34 13.67 -4.80
CA SER A 311 9.07 14.92 -5.05
C SER A 311 8.22 15.96 -5.77
N ILE A 312 7.35 15.55 -6.72
CA ILE A 312 6.41 16.47 -7.39
C ILE A 312 5.45 17.09 -6.38
N ILE A 313 4.89 16.28 -5.47
CA ILE A 313 3.95 16.76 -4.46
C ILE A 313 4.67 17.70 -3.49
N CYS A 314 5.87 17.34 -3.01
CA CYS A 314 6.67 18.19 -2.13
C CYS A 314 7.08 19.51 -2.80
N LEU A 315 7.55 19.50 -4.04
CA LEU A 315 7.92 20.71 -4.78
C LEU A 315 6.72 21.63 -5.04
N THR A 316 5.56 21.04 -5.37
CA THR A 316 4.31 21.80 -5.55
C THR A 316 3.87 22.42 -4.23
N TRP A 317 3.98 21.69 -3.12
CA TRP A 317 3.68 22.18 -1.78
C TRP A 317 4.55 23.37 -1.39
N VAL A 318 5.87 23.27 -1.60
CA VAL A 318 6.82 24.38 -1.34
C VAL A 318 6.52 25.58 -2.24
N LYS A 319 6.32 25.35 -3.55
CA LYS A 319 6.02 26.43 -4.52
C LYS A 319 4.81 27.25 -4.11
N ASN A 320 3.76 26.59 -3.61
CA ASN A 320 2.52 27.24 -3.19
C ASN A 320 2.51 27.62 -1.71
N LYS A 321 3.67 27.64 -1.03
CA LYS A 321 3.82 28.02 0.39
C LYS A 321 2.88 27.26 1.34
N GLY A 322 2.64 25.98 1.07
CA GLY A 322 1.76 25.12 1.86
C GLY A 322 0.27 25.41 1.70
N GLN A 323 -0.12 26.16 0.68
CA GLN A 323 -1.51 26.44 0.34
C GLN A 323 -1.85 25.87 -1.05
N GLY A 324 -3.14 25.69 -1.33
CA GLY A 324 -3.62 25.33 -2.67
C GLY A 324 -4.25 23.94 -2.78
N LYS A 325 -4.57 23.55 -4.02
CA LYS A 325 -5.47 22.43 -4.35
C LYS A 325 -5.06 21.06 -3.77
N LEU A 326 -3.79 20.88 -3.42
CA LEU A 326 -3.31 19.63 -2.82
C LEU A 326 -3.96 19.32 -1.46
N THR A 327 -4.44 20.33 -0.73
CA THR A 327 -5.10 20.15 0.57
C THR A 327 -6.36 19.30 0.50
N ILE A 328 -6.99 19.19 -0.68
CA ILE A 328 -8.17 18.34 -0.91
C ILE A 328 -7.90 16.86 -0.61
N PHE A 329 -6.64 16.42 -0.73
CA PHE A 329 -6.20 15.05 -0.44
C PHE A 329 -5.94 14.82 1.06
N ALA A 330 -5.76 15.88 1.85
CA ALA A 330 -5.38 15.73 3.26
C ALA A 330 -6.46 15.00 4.07
N PRO A 331 -7.78 15.30 3.95
CA PRO A 331 -8.84 14.53 4.63
C PRO A 331 -8.79 13.04 4.31
N MET A 332 -8.63 12.68 3.04
CA MET A 332 -8.50 11.29 2.58
C MET A 332 -7.35 10.56 3.30
N GLY A 333 -6.18 11.21 3.41
CA GLY A 333 -5.02 10.64 4.09
C GLY A 333 -5.05 10.72 5.61
N ARG A 334 -5.84 11.64 6.20
CA ARG A 334 -6.04 11.70 7.65
C ARG A 334 -6.77 10.49 8.19
N MET A 335 -7.62 9.86 7.37
CA MET A 335 -8.36 8.64 7.67
C MET A 335 -8.00 7.47 6.74
N ALA A 336 -6.71 7.31 6.45
CA ALA A 336 -6.23 6.33 5.48
C ALA A 336 -6.58 4.86 5.81
N LEU A 337 -6.59 4.46 7.08
CA LEU A 337 -7.00 3.10 7.49
C LEU A 337 -8.50 2.90 7.26
N THR A 338 -9.33 3.88 7.62
CA THR A 338 -10.77 3.82 7.35
C THR A 338 -11.03 3.69 5.86
N ASN A 339 -10.42 4.55 5.03
CA ASN A 339 -10.63 4.53 3.59
C ASN A 339 -10.11 3.25 2.94
N TYR A 340 -8.95 2.73 3.36
CA TYR A 340 -8.42 1.47 2.88
C TYR A 340 -9.37 0.30 3.17
N LEU A 341 -9.89 0.20 4.41
CA LEU A 341 -10.86 -0.85 4.74
C LEU A 341 -12.17 -0.66 3.98
N ALA A 342 -12.66 0.57 3.84
CA ALA A 342 -13.85 0.87 3.05
C ALA A 342 -13.67 0.49 1.58
N GLN A 343 -12.48 0.68 0.99
CA GLN A 343 -12.16 0.23 -0.37
C GLN A 343 -12.29 -1.27 -0.51
N THR A 344 -11.87 -2.06 0.49
CA THR A 344 -12.08 -3.51 0.49
C THR A 344 -13.57 -3.86 0.48
N PHE A 345 -14.36 -3.29 1.38
CA PHE A 345 -15.80 -3.57 1.44
C PHE A 345 -16.52 -3.17 0.16
N ILE A 346 -16.19 -2.00 -0.40
CA ILE A 346 -16.75 -1.55 -1.68
C ILE A 346 -16.30 -2.48 -2.82
N GLY A 347 -15.03 -2.89 -2.86
CA GLY A 347 -14.50 -3.79 -3.88
C GLY A 347 -15.22 -5.14 -3.87
N ILE A 348 -15.36 -5.75 -2.69
CA ILE A 348 -16.12 -7.00 -2.50
C ILE A 348 -17.58 -6.81 -2.94
N PHE A 349 -18.24 -5.76 -2.46
CA PHE A 349 -19.64 -5.51 -2.79
C PHE A 349 -19.87 -5.25 -4.28
N VAL A 350 -18.98 -4.53 -4.96
CA VAL A 350 -19.16 -4.18 -6.37
C VAL A 350 -18.78 -5.36 -7.28
N PHE A 351 -17.67 -6.04 -7.01
CA PHE A 351 -17.10 -6.96 -7.98
C PHE A 351 -17.35 -8.44 -7.70
N TYR A 352 -17.47 -8.87 -6.43
CA TYR A 352 -17.65 -10.29 -6.12
C TYR A 352 -19.11 -10.71 -6.25
N GLY A 353 -19.36 -11.99 -6.53
CA GLY A 353 -20.71 -12.56 -6.68
C GLY A 353 -21.60 -12.41 -5.44
N VAL A 354 -21.01 -12.32 -4.24
CA VAL A 354 -21.73 -12.04 -2.98
C VAL A 354 -22.38 -10.65 -2.93
N GLY A 355 -21.99 -9.74 -3.83
CA GLY A 355 -22.54 -8.40 -3.97
C GLY A 355 -23.22 -8.21 -5.33
N LEU A 356 -22.74 -7.25 -6.12
CA LEU A 356 -23.27 -6.94 -7.46
C LEU A 356 -22.69 -7.84 -8.57
N GLY A 357 -21.62 -8.59 -8.29
CA GLY A 357 -21.05 -9.55 -9.24
C GLY A 357 -20.47 -8.93 -10.51
N PHE A 358 -19.99 -7.68 -10.48
CA PHE A 358 -19.54 -6.97 -11.69
C PHE A 358 -18.14 -7.40 -12.19
N GLY A 359 -17.41 -8.22 -11.43
CA GLY A 359 -16.08 -8.74 -11.80
C GLY A 359 -16.10 -9.93 -12.76
N GLY A 360 -14.93 -10.48 -13.06
CA GLY A 360 -14.74 -11.70 -13.84
C GLY A 360 -14.75 -11.54 -15.36
N ASN A 361 -15.49 -10.55 -15.89
CA ASN A 361 -15.64 -10.30 -17.33
C ASN A 361 -15.41 -8.83 -17.74
N ILE A 362 -14.71 -8.05 -16.92
CA ILE A 362 -14.38 -6.65 -17.21
C ILE A 362 -12.86 -6.45 -17.20
N GLY A 363 -12.38 -5.52 -18.03
CA GLY A 363 -10.97 -5.16 -18.09
C GLY A 363 -10.67 -3.74 -17.57
N PRO A 364 -9.38 -3.35 -17.59
CA PRO A 364 -8.89 -2.07 -17.07
C PRO A 364 -9.62 -0.86 -17.61
N SER A 365 -10.06 -0.87 -18.88
CA SER A 365 -10.79 0.24 -19.47
C SER A 365 -12.14 0.51 -18.79
N VAL A 366 -12.69 -0.49 -18.11
CA VAL A 366 -13.94 -0.41 -17.35
C VAL A 366 -13.67 -0.19 -15.86
N TYR A 367 -12.81 -1.01 -15.25
CA TYR A 367 -12.64 -0.94 -13.79
C TYR A 367 -11.83 0.28 -13.32
N ILE A 368 -10.90 0.81 -14.12
CA ILE A 368 -10.11 1.99 -13.72
C ILE A 368 -11.02 3.22 -13.54
N PRO A 369 -11.91 3.59 -14.50
CA PRO A 369 -12.89 4.64 -14.29
C PRO A 369 -13.77 4.44 -13.05
N ILE A 370 -14.22 3.21 -12.80
CA ILE A 370 -15.00 2.87 -11.58
C ILE A 370 -14.17 3.14 -10.32
N GLY A 371 -12.92 2.70 -10.31
CA GLY A 371 -11.98 2.95 -9.22
C GLY A 371 -11.75 4.43 -8.94
N ILE A 372 -11.57 5.23 -10.00
CA ILE A 372 -11.47 6.69 -9.89
C ILE A 372 -12.76 7.27 -9.30
N GLY A 373 -13.93 6.82 -9.76
CA GLY A 373 -15.23 7.21 -9.22
C GLY A 373 -15.36 6.92 -7.72
N ILE A 374 -15.04 5.69 -7.30
CA ILE A 374 -15.02 5.28 -5.89
C ILE A 374 -14.10 6.17 -5.08
N TYR A 375 -12.87 6.42 -5.56
CA TYR A 375 -11.92 7.28 -4.87
C TYR A 375 -12.42 8.73 -4.73
N LEU A 376 -12.99 9.31 -5.78
CA LEU A 376 -13.54 10.67 -5.74
C LEU A 376 -14.70 10.79 -4.75
N LEU A 377 -15.58 9.78 -4.70
CA LEU A 377 -16.66 9.71 -3.71
C LEU A 377 -16.10 9.59 -2.28
N GLN A 378 -15.09 8.73 -2.06
CA GLN A 378 -14.43 8.62 -0.76
C GLN A 378 -13.70 9.90 -0.36
N MET A 379 -13.11 10.62 -1.32
CA MET A 379 -12.46 11.90 -1.08
C MET A 379 -13.49 12.96 -0.67
N LEU A 380 -14.62 13.06 -1.37
CA LEU A 380 -15.73 13.95 -1.00
C LEU A 380 -16.26 13.61 0.40
N TYR A 381 -16.55 12.33 0.65
CA TYR A 381 -16.99 11.82 1.94
C TYR A 381 -15.99 12.18 3.05
N SER A 382 -14.70 11.95 2.82
CA SER A 382 -13.65 12.28 3.79
C SER A 382 -13.63 13.77 4.10
N ASN A 383 -13.79 14.64 3.10
CA ASN A 383 -13.84 16.09 3.30
C ASN A 383 -15.04 16.49 4.18
N ILE A 384 -16.24 15.99 3.86
CA ILE A 384 -17.47 16.26 4.63
C ILE A 384 -17.36 15.69 6.04
N TRP A 385 -16.82 14.47 6.20
CA TRP A 385 -16.66 13.81 7.50
C TRP A 385 -15.90 14.66 8.50
N PHE A 386 -14.80 15.26 8.05
CA PHE A 386 -13.96 16.08 8.92
C PHE A 386 -14.55 17.46 9.22
N TRP A 387 -15.74 17.81 8.71
CA TRP A 387 -16.50 18.92 9.27
C TRP A 387 -17.00 18.57 10.67
N TYR A 388 -17.53 17.36 10.86
CA TYR A 388 -18.19 16.93 12.10
C TYR A 388 -17.29 16.19 13.08
N PHE A 389 -16.26 15.50 12.59
CA PHE A 389 -15.44 14.59 13.41
C PHE A 389 -13.94 14.96 13.41
N TYR A 390 -13.21 14.62 14.48
CA TYR A 390 -11.76 14.85 14.59
C TYR A 390 -10.89 13.77 13.93
N TYR A 391 -11.44 12.56 13.77
CA TYR A 391 -10.72 11.37 13.35
C TYR A 391 -11.60 10.53 12.42
N GLY A 392 -10.98 9.72 11.55
CA GLY A 392 -11.72 8.62 10.93
C GLY A 392 -12.09 7.56 11.98
N PRO A 393 -13.16 6.77 11.75
CA PRO A 393 -13.62 5.75 12.69
C PRO A 393 -12.52 4.79 13.15
N PHE A 394 -11.80 4.17 12.21
CA PHE A 394 -10.76 3.20 12.57
C PHE A 394 -9.53 3.88 13.15
N GLU A 395 -9.19 5.09 12.72
CA GLU A 395 -8.12 5.88 13.33
C GLU A 395 -8.42 6.27 14.76
N TRP A 396 -9.69 6.57 15.05
CA TRP A 396 -10.16 6.89 16.39
C TRP A 396 -9.99 5.70 17.32
N VAL A 397 -10.53 4.53 16.93
CA VAL A 397 -10.35 3.28 17.68
C VAL A 397 -8.86 2.99 17.87
N TRP A 398 -8.07 3.03 16.79
CA TRP A 398 -6.65 2.74 16.82
C TRP A 398 -5.88 3.67 17.77
N ARG A 399 -6.21 4.97 17.79
CA ARG A 399 -5.59 5.94 18.71
C ARG A 399 -6.00 5.67 20.16
N MET A 400 -7.28 5.42 20.43
CA MET A 400 -7.74 5.11 21.79
C MET A 400 -7.04 3.88 22.36
N VAL A 401 -6.96 2.80 21.58
CA VAL A 401 -6.29 1.57 22.02
C VAL A 401 -4.78 1.71 22.08
N THR A 402 -4.16 2.62 21.31
CA THR A 402 -2.71 2.90 21.37
C THR A 402 -2.35 3.70 22.63
N TYR A 403 -3.12 4.73 22.96
CA TYR A 403 -2.82 5.60 24.10
C TYR A 403 -3.48 5.15 25.41
N GLY A 404 -4.46 4.25 25.34
CA GLY A 404 -5.22 3.78 26.50
C GLY A 404 -6.08 4.87 27.12
N LYS A 405 -6.56 5.83 26.30
CA LYS A 405 -7.40 6.94 26.75
C LYS A 405 -8.62 7.06 25.84
N PRO A 406 -9.81 7.32 26.40
CA PRO A 406 -10.96 7.70 25.58
C PRO A 406 -10.65 9.03 24.88
N LEU A 407 -10.96 9.10 23.59
CA LEU A 407 -10.81 10.31 22.79
C LEU A 407 -12.18 10.76 22.33
N LYS A 408 -12.43 12.08 22.28
CA LYS A 408 -13.66 12.61 21.68
C LYS A 408 -13.59 12.43 20.16
N MET A 409 -14.68 11.90 19.59
CA MET A 409 -14.80 11.69 18.14
C MET A 409 -15.46 12.88 17.46
N ILE A 410 -16.57 13.37 18.04
CA ILE A 410 -17.40 14.47 17.53
C ILE A 410 -16.82 15.82 18.00
N LYS A 411 -16.79 16.80 17.10
CA LYS A 411 -16.40 18.19 17.43
C LYS A 411 -17.45 18.89 18.30
N SER A 412 -17.01 19.80 19.17
CA SER A 412 -17.94 20.62 19.93
C SER A 412 -18.60 21.68 19.04
N LYS A 413 -19.78 22.20 19.44
CA LYS A 413 -20.45 23.30 18.71
C LYS A 413 -19.53 24.52 18.51
N ASN A 414 -18.68 24.83 19.49
CA ASN A 414 -17.74 25.94 19.41
C ASN A 414 -16.63 25.69 18.36
N ASP A 415 -16.24 24.43 18.14
CA ASP A 415 -15.25 24.05 17.12
C ASP A 415 -15.83 23.91 15.70
N LEU A 416 -17.16 23.87 15.59
CA LEU A 416 -17.87 23.85 14.30
C LEU A 416 -18.03 25.26 13.71
N LEU A 417 -18.08 26.30 14.56
CA LEU A 417 -18.25 27.70 14.18
C LEU A 417 -16.93 28.38 13.72
N SER A 418 -15.80 27.69 13.81
CA SER A 418 -14.46 28.23 13.49
C SER A 418 -13.95 27.85 12.09
N PHE A 419 -14.83 27.39 11.18
CA PHE A 419 -14.49 26.92 9.83
C PHE A 419 -14.91 27.90 8.74
#